data_AF-B2A1N4-F1
#
_entry.id   AF-B2A1N4-F1
#
_cell.length_a   1.000
_cell.length_b   1.000
_cell.length_c   1.000
_cell.angle_alpha   90.00
_cell.angle_beta   90.00
_cell.angle_gamma   90.00
#
_symmetry.space_group_name_H-M   'P 1'
#
loop_
_entity.id
_entity.type
_entity.pdbx_description
1 polymer ?
#
loop_
_entity_poly.entity_id
_entity_poly.type
_entity_poly.pdbx_seq_one_letter_code
_entity_poly.pdbx_strand_id
1 'polypeptide(L)'
;MLSKVIVFELKRLIPFILLLVLLSGLSLYDQITPEPKKTGVLTEKVEGERALEELEFSTKDEGYRVEPASFIIVESNNEWVQIIEEKDLGLSPDAFNEQREIGVFTFHCEIEQIRLLEGDNQKQVEVIVSPENDFYHVAVMDQKQLGIGDTGADLINWHFVDVDGERLYQITQDP
;
A
#
# COMPACT_ATOMS: atom_id res chain seq x y z
N MET A 1 -64.46 -3.88 14.18
CA MET A 1 -63.62 -5.05 13.82
C MET A 1 -62.39 -4.67 12.98
N LEU A 2 -62.42 -3.61 12.16
CA LEU A 2 -61.28 -3.15 11.34
C LEU A 2 -59.99 -2.85 12.14
N SER A 3 -60.13 -2.19 13.30
CA SER A 3 -58.99 -1.73 14.10
C SER A 3 -58.15 -2.86 14.70
N LYS A 4 -58.76 -4.01 14.99
CA LYS A 4 -58.04 -5.20 15.51
C LYS A 4 -57.20 -5.89 14.43
N VAL A 5 -57.64 -5.84 13.17
CA VAL A 5 -56.91 -6.42 12.03
C VAL A 5 -55.67 -5.58 11.71
N ILE A 6 -55.79 -4.25 11.71
CA ILE A 6 -54.68 -3.33 11.45
C ILE A 6 -53.57 -3.46 12.51
N VAL A 7 -53.95 -3.58 13.79
CA VAL A 7 -52.98 -3.73 14.89
C VAL A 7 -52.27 -5.09 14.86
N PHE A 8 -52.96 -6.15 14.40
CA PHE A 8 -52.37 -7.49 14.28
C PHE A 8 -51.37 -7.57 13.11
N GLU A 9 -51.69 -6.92 12.00
CA GLU A 9 -50.80 -6.82 10.84
C GLU A 9 -49.55 -5.96 11.13
N LEU A 10 -49.69 -4.86 11.87
CA LEU A 10 -48.57 -3.98 12.20
C LEU A 10 -47.54 -4.64 13.13
N LYS A 11 -47.98 -5.52 14.04
CA LYS A 11 -47.06 -6.33 14.87
C LYS A 11 -46.23 -7.31 14.05
N ARG A 12 -46.75 -7.80 12.93
CA ARG A 12 -46.03 -8.67 11.99
C ARG A 12 -44.98 -7.90 11.18
N LEU A 13 -45.11 -6.58 11.08
CA LEU A 13 -44.18 -5.70 10.36
C LEU A 13 -42.93 -5.33 11.19
N ILE A 14 -43.04 -5.35 12.53
CA ILE A 14 -41.94 -5.05 13.46
C ILE A 14 -40.65 -5.84 13.16
N PRO A 15 -40.68 -7.18 12.99
CA PRO A 15 -39.46 -7.94 12.68
C PRO A 15 -38.83 -7.54 11.34
N PHE A 16 -39.64 -7.16 10.34
CA PHE A 16 -39.13 -6.70 9.04
C PHE A 16 -38.49 -5.32 9.12
N ILE A 17 -39.08 -4.40 9.89
CA ILE A 17 -38.48 -3.08 10.13
C ILE A 17 -37.16 -3.22 10.90
N LEU A 18 -37.14 -4.09 11.91
CA LEU A 18 -35.93 -4.34 12.70
C LEU A 18 -34.82 -4.96 11.83
N LEU A 19 -35.17 -5.90 10.95
CA LEU A 19 -34.25 -6.46 9.96
C LEU A 19 -33.71 -5.37 9.02
N LEU A 20 -34.56 -4.46 8.56
CA LEU A 20 -34.20 -3.39 7.63
C LEU A 20 -33.25 -2.38 8.27
N VAL A 21 -33.49 -2.01 9.53
CA VAL A 21 -32.57 -1.16 10.32
C VAL A 21 -31.22 -1.87 10.50
N LEU A 22 -31.22 -3.16 10.79
CA LEU A 22 -29.99 -3.93 10.97
C LEU A 22 -29.18 -4.03 9.67
N LEU A 23 -29.83 -4.26 8.53
CA LEU A 23 -29.20 -4.26 7.22
C LEU A 23 -28.64 -2.88 6.84
N SER A 24 -29.39 -1.82 7.12
CA SER A 24 -28.94 -0.45 6.85
C SER A 24 -27.73 -0.10 7.70
N GLY A 25 -27.72 -0.52 8.97
CA GLY A 25 -26.58 -0.35 9.86
C GLY A 25 -25.34 -1.10 9.37
N LEU A 26 -25.50 -2.33 8.88
CA LEU A 26 -24.39 -3.09 8.29
C LEU A 26 -23.85 -2.44 7.00
N SER A 27 -24.74 -1.91 6.17
CA SER A 27 -24.36 -1.20 4.94
C SER A 27 -23.63 0.12 5.21
N LEU A 28 -24.01 0.86 6.25
CA LEU A 28 -23.25 2.03 6.70
C LEU A 28 -21.91 1.61 7.34
N TYR A 29 -21.90 0.49 8.08
CA TYR A 29 -20.68 -0.04 8.67
C TYR A 29 -19.66 -0.45 7.60
N ASP A 30 -20.10 -1.11 6.52
CA ASP A 30 -19.25 -1.47 5.37
C ASP A 30 -18.76 -0.23 4.59
N GLN A 31 -19.51 0.88 4.58
CA GLN A 31 -19.07 2.11 3.93
C GLN A 31 -18.03 2.89 4.74
N ILE A 32 -18.06 2.78 6.08
CA ILE A 32 -17.17 3.52 6.98
C ILE A 32 -15.94 2.68 7.37
N THR A 33 -16.04 1.35 7.27
CA THR A 33 -14.91 0.45 7.50
C THR A 33 -14.25 0.19 6.15
N PRO A 34 -13.05 0.71 5.88
CA PRO A 34 -12.32 0.37 4.67
C PRO A 34 -12.14 -1.15 4.63
N GLU A 35 -12.53 -1.81 3.55
CA GLU A 35 -12.17 -3.21 3.34
C GLU A 35 -10.65 -3.34 3.48
N PRO A 36 -10.13 -4.40 4.14
CA PRO A 36 -8.71 -4.69 4.04
C PRO A 36 -8.42 -4.92 2.56
N LYS A 37 -7.74 -3.95 1.91
CA LYS A 37 -7.28 -4.06 0.52
C LYS A 37 -6.56 -5.41 0.43
N LYS A 38 -7.17 -6.37 -0.27
CA LYS A 38 -6.49 -7.59 -0.69
C LYS A 38 -5.22 -7.16 -1.39
N THR A 39 -4.07 -7.67 -0.96
CA THR A 39 -2.80 -7.57 -1.68
C THR A 39 -3.06 -7.96 -3.14
N GLY A 40 -3.17 -6.94 -3.99
CA GLY A 40 -3.68 -7.06 -5.34
C GLY A 40 -2.56 -7.47 -6.27
N VAL A 41 -2.69 -8.65 -6.88
CA VAL A 41 -1.97 -8.95 -8.12
C VAL A 41 -2.51 -8.01 -9.20
N LEU A 42 -1.63 -7.18 -9.74
CA LEU A 42 -1.88 -6.25 -10.85
C LEU A 42 -2.74 -6.89 -11.94
N THR A 43 -3.95 -6.37 -12.15
CA THR A 43 -4.70 -6.57 -13.39
C THR A 43 -5.16 -5.21 -13.90
N GLU A 44 -4.91 -5.00 -15.19
CA GLU A 44 -5.15 -3.81 -15.98
C GLU A 44 -6.48 -3.05 -15.74
N LYS A 45 -6.33 -1.74 -15.60
CA LYS A 45 -6.99 -0.69 -16.40
C LYS A 45 -8.49 -0.48 -16.22
N VAL A 46 -8.87 0.64 -15.60
CA VAL A 46 -9.98 1.50 -16.07
C VAL A 46 -9.65 2.97 -15.83
N GLU A 47 -9.67 3.72 -16.92
CA GLU A 47 -9.54 5.17 -17.05
C GLU A 47 -10.91 5.83 -16.75
N GLY A 48 -10.94 6.96 -16.03
CA GLY A 48 -12.21 7.61 -15.66
C GLY A 48 -12.04 9.03 -15.11
N GLU A 49 -11.88 9.96 -16.05
CA GLU A 49 -11.96 11.43 -15.97
C GLU A 49 -12.52 12.14 -14.70
N ARG A 50 -11.73 13.11 -14.25
CA ARG A 50 -12.10 14.48 -13.80
C ARG A 50 -13.02 14.62 -12.58
N ALA A 51 -12.46 15.20 -11.51
CA ALA A 51 -12.73 16.61 -11.14
C ALA A 51 -11.98 16.98 -9.84
N LEU A 52 -10.92 17.78 -9.99
CA LEU A 52 -10.49 18.74 -8.99
C LEU A 52 -11.62 19.74 -8.77
N GLU A 53 -12.13 19.86 -7.54
CA GLU A 53 -12.57 21.13 -6.96
C GLU A 53 -12.84 20.96 -5.47
N GLU A 54 -12.12 21.76 -4.68
CA GLU A 54 -12.39 22.22 -3.31
C GLU A 54 -12.84 21.19 -2.26
N LEU A 55 -11.97 20.99 -1.27
CA LEU A 55 -12.29 21.15 0.16
C LEU A 55 -10.98 21.12 0.97
N GLU A 56 -10.38 22.29 1.14
CA GLU A 56 -9.30 22.52 2.10
C GLU A 56 -9.92 22.48 3.51
N PHE A 57 -9.74 21.35 4.20
CA PHE A 57 -9.98 21.26 5.63
C PHE A 57 -8.64 21.28 6.37
N SER A 58 -8.22 22.47 6.79
CA SER A 58 -7.17 22.63 7.80
C SER A 58 -7.79 22.47 9.18
N THR A 59 -7.65 21.28 9.77
CA THR A 59 -7.89 21.03 11.20
C THR A 59 -6.57 20.90 11.93
N LYS A 60 -6.24 22.00 12.59
CA LYS A 60 -5.35 22.18 13.73
C LYS A 60 -5.27 20.93 14.63
N ASP A 61 -4.12 20.25 14.56
CA ASP A 61 -3.49 19.41 15.59
C ASP A 61 -4.42 18.40 16.33
N GLU A 62 -4.75 17.29 15.66
CA GLU A 62 -5.27 16.06 16.28
C GLU A 62 -4.52 14.84 15.72
N GLY A 63 -3.46 14.40 16.40
CA GLY A 63 -3.06 12.99 16.45
C GLY A 63 -2.58 12.27 15.17
N TYR A 64 -2.52 12.91 14.00
CA TYR A 64 -1.90 12.31 12.81
C TYR A 64 -0.38 12.38 12.93
N ARG A 65 0.23 11.31 13.45
CA ARG A 65 1.62 11.04 13.11
C ARG A 65 1.63 10.63 11.64
N VAL A 66 1.86 11.60 10.76
CA VAL A 66 2.43 11.29 9.46
C VAL A 66 3.86 10.85 9.77
N GLU A 67 4.04 9.58 10.12
CA GLU A 67 5.38 9.03 10.19
C GLU A 67 5.99 9.21 8.79
N PRO A 68 7.19 9.81 8.69
CA PRO A 68 7.78 10.09 7.40
C PRO A 68 7.97 8.79 6.63
N ALA A 69 7.72 8.82 5.31
CA ALA A 69 7.95 7.68 4.44
C ALA A 69 9.36 7.14 4.66
N SER A 70 9.47 5.83 4.88
CA SER A 70 10.75 5.18 5.14
C SER A 70 10.94 3.99 4.22
N PHE A 71 12.20 3.78 3.83
CA PHE A 71 12.57 2.88 2.76
C PHE A 71 13.71 1.98 3.24
N ILE A 72 13.57 0.67 3.02
CA ILE A 72 14.59 -0.31 3.37
C ILE A 72 14.79 -1.25 2.18
N ILE A 73 16.04 -1.47 1.81
CA ILE A 73 16.43 -2.42 0.77
C ILE A 73 17.09 -3.61 1.47
N VAL A 74 16.74 -4.80 1.00
CA VAL A 74 17.13 -6.07 1.61
C VAL A 74 17.72 -6.98 0.55
N GLU A 75 18.90 -7.51 0.86
CA GLU A 75 19.64 -8.40 -0.04
C GLU A 75 19.87 -9.78 0.58
N SER A 76 19.86 -9.87 1.92
CA SER A 76 20.05 -11.12 2.64
C SER A 76 18.75 -11.64 3.25
N ASN A 77 18.61 -12.97 3.31
CA ASN A 77 17.48 -13.61 3.99
C ASN A 77 17.46 -13.27 5.50
N ASN A 78 18.63 -13.07 6.12
CA ASN A 78 18.69 -12.65 7.53
C ASN A 78 18.04 -11.27 7.75
N GLU A 79 18.31 -10.31 6.87
CA GLU A 79 17.73 -8.97 6.91
C GLU A 79 16.22 -9.01 6.64
N TRP A 80 15.79 -9.84 5.70
CA TRP A 80 14.38 -10.07 5.38
C TRP A 80 13.59 -10.58 6.60
N VAL A 81 14.09 -11.65 7.23
CA VAL A 81 13.48 -12.23 8.42
C VAL A 81 13.48 -11.24 9.58
N GLN A 82 14.60 -10.55 9.79
CA GLN A 82 14.72 -9.55 10.86
C GLN A 82 13.68 -8.44 10.71
N ILE A 83 13.50 -7.88 9.51
CA ILE A 83 12.54 -6.80 9.28
C ILE A 83 11.10 -7.31 9.46
N ILE A 84 10.78 -8.51 8.98
CA ILE A 84 9.45 -9.09 9.17
C ILE A 84 9.12 -9.27 10.65
N GLU A 85 10.07 -9.76 11.44
CA GLU A 85 9.89 -9.97 12.89
C GLU A 85 9.85 -8.64 13.66
N GLU A 86 10.74 -7.69 13.35
CA GLU A 86 10.79 -6.38 14.02
C GLU A 86 9.56 -5.52 13.73
N LYS A 87 9.00 -5.62 12.52
CA LYS A 87 7.87 -4.82 12.05
C LYS A 87 6.54 -5.58 12.06
N ASP A 88 6.53 -6.84 12.50
CA ASP A 88 5.35 -7.71 12.58
C ASP A 88 4.52 -7.77 11.27
N LEU A 89 5.21 -7.92 10.13
CA LEU A 89 4.60 -7.73 8.80
C LEU A 89 3.69 -8.90 8.36
N GLY A 90 3.61 -10.00 9.11
CA GLY A 90 2.79 -11.17 8.74
C GLY A 90 3.18 -11.83 7.41
N LEU A 91 4.34 -11.49 6.84
CA LEU A 91 4.89 -12.07 5.63
C LEU A 91 5.58 -13.41 5.93
N SER A 92 5.63 -14.30 4.94
CA SER A 92 6.34 -15.58 5.10
C SER A 92 7.86 -15.35 5.04
N PRO A 93 8.65 -15.92 5.97
CA PRO A 93 10.10 -15.83 5.93
C PRO A 93 10.70 -16.48 4.67
N ASP A 94 10.03 -17.50 4.11
CA ASP A 94 10.49 -18.21 2.91
C ASP A 94 10.07 -17.54 1.58
N ALA A 95 9.44 -16.35 1.63
CA ALA A 95 8.94 -15.66 0.44
C ALA A 95 10.02 -14.93 -0.38
N PHE A 96 11.27 -14.90 0.10
CA PHE A 96 12.37 -14.16 -0.49
C PHE A 96 13.57 -15.07 -0.79
N ASN A 97 14.16 -14.94 -1.97
CA ASN A 97 15.35 -15.67 -2.37
C ASN A 97 16.57 -14.74 -2.55
N GLU A 98 17.43 -14.67 -1.54
CA GLU A 98 18.65 -13.85 -1.53
C GLU A 98 19.61 -14.06 -2.70
N GLN A 99 19.56 -15.22 -3.39
CA GLN A 99 20.45 -15.50 -4.53
C GLN A 99 19.93 -14.93 -5.85
N ARG A 100 18.68 -14.49 -5.89
CA ARG A 100 17.99 -14.09 -7.12
C ARG A 100 17.22 -12.80 -6.99
N GLU A 101 16.87 -12.41 -5.79
CA GLU A 101 15.89 -11.37 -5.53
C GLU A 101 16.45 -10.28 -4.62
N ILE A 102 15.91 -9.08 -4.74
CA ILE A 102 16.10 -7.95 -3.83
C ILE A 102 14.72 -7.54 -3.33
N GLY A 103 14.62 -7.38 -2.01
CA GLY A 103 13.43 -6.90 -1.33
C GLY A 103 13.49 -5.39 -1.17
N VAL A 104 12.43 -4.69 -1.57
CA VAL A 104 12.24 -3.26 -1.34
C VAL A 104 11.04 -3.08 -0.43
N PHE A 105 11.29 -2.65 0.80
CA PHE A 105 10.28 -2.32 1.79
C PHE A 105 10.04 -0.83 1.80
N THR A 106 8.77 -0.45 1.76
CA THR A 106 8.33 0.93 1.89
C THR A 106 7.27 0.99 2.99
N PHE A 107 7.40 1.98 3.87
CA PHE A 107 6.48 2.22 4.98
C PHE A 107 5.91 3.63 4.87
N HIS A 108 4.64 3.78 5.24
CA HIS A 108 3.85 4.99 5.11
C HIS A 108 3.77 5.52 3.67
N CYS A 109 3.92 4.62 2.69
CA CYS A 109 3.77 4.88 1.28
C CYS A 109 3.50 3.60 0.49
N GLU A 110 2.85 3.76 -0.67
CA GLU A 110 2.57 2.73 -1.65
C GLU A 110 3.56 2.85 -2.82
N ILE A 111 4.15 1.73 -3.27
CA ILE A 111 4.95 1.71 -4.51
C ILE A 111 4.00 1.71 -5.70
N GLU A 112 4.01 2.79 -6.47
CA GLU A 112 3.23 2.93 -7.71
C GLU A 112 3.96 2.31 -8.90
N GLN A 113 5.27 2.57 -8.99
CA GLN A 113 6.06 2.14 -10.13
C GLN A 113 7.54 2.05 -9.76
N ILE A 114 8.23 1.07 -10.36
CA ILE A 114 9.70 0.97 -10.31
C ILE A 114 10.23 1.12 -11.73
N ARG A 115 11.20 2.01 -11.92
CA ARG A 115 11.85 2.29 -13.20
C ARG A 115 13.34 2.04 -13.08
N LEU A 116 13.90 1.35 -14.07
CA LEU A 116 15.34 1.22 -14.22
C LEU A 116 15.80 2.26 -15.22
N LEU A 117 16.73 3.10 -14.79
CA LEU A 117 17.34 4.17 -15.58
C LEU A 117 18.81 3.82 -15.81
N GLU A 118 19.23 3.83 -17.07
CA GLU A 118 20.64 3.72 -17.44
C GLU A 118 21.29 5.11 -17.22
N GLY A 119 22.13 5.22 -16.19
CA GLY A 119 22.96 6.41 -15.95
C GLY A 119 24.31 6.28 -16.64
N ASP A 120 24.96 7.41 -16.93
CA ASP A 120 26.22 7.50 -17.70
C ASP A 120 27.39 6.64 -17.17
N ASN A 121 27.34 6.15 -15.92
CA ASN A 121 28.36 5.29 -15.29
C ASN A 121 27.87 4.47 -14.09
N GLN A 122 26.57 4.53 -13.76
CA GLN A 122 25.97 3.86 -12.60
C GLN A 122 24.53 3.51 -12.93
N LYS A 123 24.06 2.36 -12.45
CA LYS A 123 22.66 1.98 -12.61
C LYS A 123 21.81 2.75 -11.61
N GLN A 124 20.73 3.34 -12.09
CA GLN A 124 19.80 4.09 -11.25
C GLN A 124 18.47 3.37 -11.22
N VAL A 125 17.95 3.13 -10.02
CA VAL A 125 16.62 2.57 -9.82
C VAL A 125 15.76 3.67 -9.21
N GLU A 126 14.70 4.05 -9.90
CA GLU A 126 13.74 5.03 -9.42
C GLU A 126 12.49 4.30 -8.95
N VAL A 127 12.19 4.42 -7.66
CA VAL A 127 10.99 3.88 -7.02
C VAL A 127 10.05 5.05 -6.79
N ILE A 128 8.97 5.09 -7.57
CA ILE A 128 7.91 6.08 -7.46
C ILE A 128 6.95 5.62 -6.39
N VAL A 129 6.79 6.44 -5.37
CA VAL A 129 5.95 6.14 -4.21
C VAL A 129 4.90 7.21 -4.01
N SER A 130 3.74 6.81 -3.50
CA SER A 130 2.65 7.70 -3.12
C SER A 130 2.46 7.63 -1.59
N PRO A 131 2.37 8.75 -0.86
CA PRO A 131 2.17 8.73 0.59
C PRO A 131 0.86 8.05 1.01
N GLU A 132 0.92 7.06 1.90
CA GLU A 132 -0.26 6.38 2.45
C GLU A 132 -0.03 6.09 3.94
N ASN A 133 -0.90 6.60 4.81
CA ASN A 133 -0.71 6.47 6.27
C ASN A 133 -0.95 5.03 6.73
N ASP A 134 -0.18 4.59 7.73
CA ASP A 134 -0.27 3.25 8.35
C ASP A 134 -0.24 2.09 7.35
N PHE A 135 0.49 2.27 6.25
CA PHE A 135 0.61 1.29 5.17
C PHE A 135 2.05 0.83 4.99
N TYR A 136 2.23 -0.40 4.52
CA TYR A 136 3.52 -0.88 4.04
C TYR A 136 3.33 -1.58 2.70
N HIS A 137 4.29 -1.39 1.79
CA HIS A 137 4.33 -2.09 0.51
C HIS A 137 5.70 -2.73 0.36
N VAL A 138 5.71 -4.03 0.04
CA VAL A 138 6.93 -4.78 -0.25
C VAL A 138 6.93 -5.19 -1.72
N ALA A 139 7.98 -4.82 -2.44
CA ALA A 139 8.24 -5.30 -3.79
C ALA A 139 9.46 -6.24 -3.78
N VAL A 140 9.37 -7.33 -4.53
CA VAL A 140 10.49 -8.27 -4.72
C VAL A 140 10.89 -8.23 -6.19
N MET A 141 12.17 -7.96 -6.46
CA MET A 141 12.70 -7.76 -7.81
C MET A 141 13.81 -8.76 -8.12
N ASP A 142 13.93 -9.22 -9.37
CA ASP A 142 15.02 -10.12 -9.78
C ASP A 142 16.34 -9.34 -9.97
N GLN A 143 17.40 -9.77 -9.29
CA GLN A 143 18.76 -9.21 -9.35
C GLN A 143 19.30 -9.15 -10.78
N LYS A 144 18.91 -10.08 -11.66
CA LYS A 144 19.31 -10.09 -13.07
C LYS A 144 18.71 -8.95 -13.87
N GLN A 145 17.50 -8.50 -13.52
CA GLN A 145 16.88 -7.34 -14.18
C GLN A 145 17.62 -6.06 -13.80
N LEU A 146 18.11 -5.99 -12.57
CA LEU A 146 19.02 -4.94 -12.09
C LEU A 146 20.44 -5.10 -12.66
N GLY A 147 20.71 -6.25 -13.31
CA GLY A 147 22.00 -6.64 -13.87
C GLY A 147 23.13 -6.63 -12.84
N ILE A 148 22.80 -7.01 -11.60
CA ILE A 148 23.75 -7.30 -10.54
C ILE A 148 24.42 -8.62 -10.89
N GLY A 149 25.75 -8.60 -11.11
CA GLY A 149 26.55 -9.80 -11.37
C GLY A 149 27.04 -10.04 -12.81
N ASP A 150 26.61 -9.28 -13.81
CA ASP A 150 27.04 -9.49 -15.21
C ASP A 150 28.26 -8.66 -15.65
N THR A 151 28.51 -7.50 -15.02
CA THR A 151 29.69 -6.67 -15.28
C THR A 151 30.14 -6.08 -13.95
N GLY A 152 31.43 -6.20 -13.62
CA GLY A 152 31.93 -5.95 -12.27
C GLY A 152 31.63 -4.54 -11.74
N ALA A 153 31.16 -4.49 -10.49
CA ALA A 153 31.11 -3.32 -9.62
C ALA A 153 30.45 -2.06 -10.20
N ASP A 154 29.21 -2.17 -10.67
CA ASP A 154 28.36 -1.00 -10.91
C ASP A 154 27.57 -0.68 -9.63
N LEU A 155 27.93 0.42 -8.97
CA LEU A 155 27.16 1.01 -7.86
C LEU A 155 25.72 1.23 -8.29
N ILE A 156 24.76 0.80 -7.47
CA ILE A 156 23.33 1.00 -7.72
C ILE A 156 22.85 2.15 -6.85
N ASN A 157 22.33 3.20 -7.50
CA ASN A 157 21.66 4.29 -6.81
C ASN A 157 20.16 4.11 -6.87
N TRP A 158 19.57 3.93 -5.70
CA TRP A 158 18.14 3.92 -5.51
C TRP A 158 17.66 5.34 -5.22
N HIS A 159 16.72 5.83 -6.01
CA HIS A 159 16.03 7.08 -5.80
C HIS A 159 14.56 6.78 -5.47
N PHE A 160 14.11 7.22 -4.31
CA PHE A 160 12.71 7.19 -3.95
C PHE A 160 12.13 8.56 -4.25
N VAL A 161 11.16 8.61 -5.15
CA VAL A 161 10.57 9.85 -5.67
C VAL A 161 9.07 9.83 -5.47
N ASP A 162 8.49 11.01 -5.27
CA ASP A 162 7.03 11.19 -5.27
C ASP A 162 6.48 11.11 -6.71
N VAL A 163 5.16 11.06 -6.86
CA VAL A 163 4.45 11.08 -8.14
C VAL A 163 4.77 12.32 -8.99
N ASP A 164 5.11 13.44 -8.35
CA ASP A 164 5.56 14.67 -8.99
C ASP A 164 7.03 14.64 -9.43
N GLY A 165 7.75 13.55 -9.13
CA GLY A 165 9.17 13.38 -9.43
C GLY A 165 10.12 14.07 -8.45
N GLU A 166 9.60 14.59 -7.34
CA GLU A 166 10.43 15.12 -6.26
C GLU A 166 11.11 13.99 -5.49
N ARG A 167 12.44 14.11 -5.27
CA ARG A 167 13.21 13.09 -4.57
C ARG A 167 12.96 13.16 -3.07
N LEU A 168 12.43 12.07 -2.52
CA LEU A 168 12.18 11.90 -1.10
C LEU A 168 13.41 11.32 -0.39
N TYR A 169 14.06 10.32 -1.01
CA TYR A 169 15.19 9.62 -0.41
C TYR A 169 16.15 9.04 -1.44
N GLN A 170 17.40 8.76 -1.03
CA GLN A 170 18.40 8.11 -1.86
C GLN A 170 19.22 7.10 -1.06
N ILE A 171 19.43 5.93 -1.63
CA ILE A 171 20.31 4.89 -1.10
C ILE A 171 21.31 4.51 -2.19
N THR A 172 22.60 4.56 -1.87
CA THR A 172 23.65 4.06 -2.75
C THR A 172 24.08 2.71 -2.21
N GLN A 173 23.91 1.67 -3.02
CA GLN A 173 24.25 0.29 -2.73
C GLN A 173 25.54 -0.09 -3.47
N ASP A 174 26.47 -0.69 -2.73
CA ASP A 174 27.68 -1.32 -3.27
C ASP A 174 27.34 -2.80 -3.57
N PRO A 175 27.57 -3.30 -4.78
CA PRO A 175 27.22 -4.67 -5.18
C PRO A 175 28.05 -5.77 -4.49
#